data_AF-A0A412YT63-F1
#
_entry.id   AF-A0A412YT63-F1
#
_cell.length_a   1.000
_cell.length_b   1.000
_cell.length_c   1.000
_cell.angle_alpha   90.00
_cell.angle_beta   90.00
_cell.angle_gamma   90.00
#
_symmetry.space_group_name_H-M   'P 1'
#
loop_
_entity.id
_entity.type
_entity.pdbx_description
1 polymer ?
#
loop_
_entity_poly.entity_id
_entity_poly.type
_entity_poly.pdbx_seq_one_letter_code
_entity_poly.pdbx_strand_id
1 'polypeptide(L)'
;MIKRKLAIICLAAALCIQNAAVAFADTTTGIDTTTMESCGAYLFEWRPVDCGNGHYFAILVGGNSIAERNVILKRGYDYAYTFNPMEYHRPWGEVPNLVNVDGLWAIPENQPLLPEGTQPTLQIVLYTNNGKLSTKERYIDVVSLPGNVSSADLPPDVRKYLINVDGSDAGAYTGTTVSGWEIGENGRYRYRKPDGTFVSNGWLNVDDELYYLDGEGYMLSDTITPDGFYVNASGAKQKYLPGWMQNERGWKYVLKNGYFAASTWVEDQDGKWYYFDIGGYMRTDYDTPDGFHVGPDGVWDGNPTTQTVDTMKLGPGAQSQSDDSTLEADTANTVSDESVN
;
A
#
# COMPACT_ATOMS: atom_id res chain seq x y z
N MET A 1 -14.91 -23.04 67.94
CA MET A 1 -14.28 -24.28 67.44
C MET A 1 -14.72 -24.49 66.00
N ILE A 2 -13.80 -24.21 65.10
CA ILE A 2 -14.00 -23.99 63.66
C ILE A 2 -14.27 -25.32 62.94
N LYS A 3 -15.25 -25.30 62.04
CA LYS A 3 -15.69 -26.42 61.21
C LYS A 3 -15.27 -26.18 59.76
N ARG A 4 -14.80 -27.26 59.12
CA ARG A 4 -14.85 -27.61 57.68
C ARG A 4 -13.89 -26.84 56.76
N LYS A 5 -13.35 -27.41 55.68
CA LYS A 5 -12.93 -28.75 55.18
C LYS A 5 -12.49 -28.47 53.72
N LEU A 6 -11.59 -29.31 53.17
CA LEU A 6 -11.17 -29.45 51.75
C LEU A 6 -10.10 -28.43 51.28
N ALA A 7 -8.83 -28.81 51.11
CA ALA A 7 -8.18 -29.73 50.14
C ALA A 7 -7.79 -29.03 48.83
N ILE A 8 -6.54 -28.55 48.76
CA ILE A 8 -5.86 -28.03 47.55
C ILE A 8 -4.48 -28.67 47.52
N ILE A 9 -4.22 -29.57 46.57
CA ILE A 9 -2.88 -29.93 46.09
C ILE A 9 -2.97 -30.23 44.58
N CYS A 10 -1.89 -29.86 43.87
CA CYS A 10 -1.54 -30.07 42.46
C CYS A 10 -2.00 -28.92 41.54
N LEU A 11 -1.16 -28.29 40.71
CA LEU A 11 0.20 -28.58 40.28
C LEU A 11 0.75 -27.28 39.67
N ALA A 12 1.90 -26.79 40.16
CA ALA A 12 2.58 -25.66 39.54
C ALA A 12 3.35 -26.17 38.31
N ALA A 13 2.98 -25.70 37.12
CA ALA A 13 3.74 -25.90 35.90
C ALA A 13 4.02 -24.54 35.24
N ALA A 14 5.30 -24.38 34.90
CA ALA A 14 6.00 -23.24 34.38
C ALA A 14 5.31 -22.45 33.26
N LEU A 15 5.55 -21.13 33.25
CA LEU A 15 5.99 -20.36 32.08
C LEU A 15 6.44 -18.96 32.54
N CYS A 16 7.68 -18.88 33.05
CA CYS A 16 8.42 -17.64 33.01
C CYS A 16 8.97 -17.49 31.58
N ILE A 17 8.35 -16.64 30.76
CA ILE A 17 9.05 -16.04 29.63
C ILE A 17 9.15 -14.56 29.95
N GLN A 18 10.35 -14.15 30.35
CA GLN A 18 10.76 -12.77 30.23
C GLN A 18 10.88 -12.47 28.74
N ASN A 19 10.06 -11.58 28.20
CA ASN A 19 10.42 -10.92 26.96
C ASN A 19 10.93 -9.52 27.29
N ALA A 20 12.24 -9.39 27.14
CA ALA A 20 12.89 -8.12 26.89
C ALA A 20 12.21 -7.40 25.72
N ALA A 21 12.28 -6.07 25.72
CA ALA A 21 11.84 -5.25 24.61
C ALA A 21 12.47 -5.77 23.30
N VAL A 22 11.65 -6.36 22.43
CA VAL A 22 12.06 -6.73 21.08
C VAL A 22 11.90 -5.46 20.25
N ALA A 23 13.03 -4.84 19.91
CA ALA A 23 13.09 -4.08 18.68
C ALA A 23 12.79 -5.07 17.55
N PHE A 24 11.74 -4.84 16.76
CA PHE A 24 11.49 -5.65 15.57
C PHE A 24 12.62 -5.37 14.58
N ALA A 25 13.68 -6.17 14.66
CA ALA A 25 14.46 -6.52 13.50
C ALA A 25 13.52 -7.36 12.61
N ASP A 26 13.37 -6.91 11.37
CA ASP A 26 12.61 -7.59 10.32
C ASP A 26 13.15 -9.01 10.20
N THR A 27 12.47 -9.95 10.87
CA THR A 27 12.97 -11.31 11.01
C THR A 27 12.63 -12.01 9.72
N THR A 28 13.68 -12.43 9.02
CA THR A 28 13.70 -13.11 7.73
C THR A 28 12.78 -14.33 7.73
N THR A 29 11.48 -14.11 7.52
CA THR A 29 10.62 -15.11 6.90
C THR A 29 11.06 -15.17 5.44
N GLY A 30 11.15 -16.37 4.84
CA GLY A 30 11.53 -16.56 3.43
C GLY A 30 10.45 -16.05 2.46
N ILE A 31 9.83 -14.91 2.76
CA ILE A 31 8.84 -14.21 1.98
C ILE A 31 9.58 -13.12 1.22
N ASP A 32 9.66 -13.28 -0.10
CA ASP A 32 10.31 -12.31 -0.96
C ASP A 32 9.56 -10.98 -0.94
N THR A 33 10.30 -9.89 -0.82
CA THR A 33 9.77 -8.54 -0.99
C THR A 33 10.16 -8.03 -2.36
N THR A 34 9.15 -7.83 -3.21
CA THR A 34 9.33 -7.16 -4.50
C THR A 34 9.20 -5.65 -4.29
N THR A 35 10.30 -4.92 -4.47
CA THR A 35 10.28 -3.45 -4.39
C THR A 35 10.18 -2.86 -5.79
N MET A 36 9.10 -2.12 -6.02
CA MET A 36 8.83 -1.36 -7.23
C MET A 36 8.86 0.11 -6.85
N GLU A 37 9.85 0.84 -7.32
CA GLU A 37 9.96 2.25 -6.99
C GLU A 37 10.27 3.07 -8.22
N SER A 38 9.80 4.32 -8.23
CA SER A 38 10.28 5.26 -9.24
C SER A 38 11.76 5.55 -8.99
N CYS A 39 12.55 5.66 -10.07
CA CYS A 39 13.95 6.10 -9.99
C CYS A 39 14.11 7.54 -9.46
N GLY A 40 13.00 8.24 -9.20
CA GLY A 40 12.99 9.63 -8.72
C GLY A 40 13.33 10.66 -9.79
N ALA A 41 13.43 10.26 -11.05
CA ALA A 41 13.76 11.13 -12.17
C ALA A 41 12.86 10.90 -13.39
N TYR A 42 12.74 11.95 -14.19
CA TYR A 42 12.20 11.93 -15.53
C TYR A 42 13.31 12.29 -16.51
N LEU A 43 13.30 11.69 -17.69
CA LEU A 43 14.11 12.11 -18.83
C LEU A 43 13.20 12.88 -19.79
N PHE A 44 13.52 14.14 -20.07
CA PHE A 44 12.73 14.98 -20.98
C PHE A 44 11.22 15.00 -20.64
N GLU A 45 10.84 14.91 -19.36
CA GLU A 45 9.45 14.81 -18.84
C GLU A 45 8.83 13.40 -18.76
N TRP A 46 9.52 12.37 -19.23
CA TRP A 46 9.03 10.98 -19.20
C TRP A 46 9.74 10.13 -18.15
N ARG A 47 9.01 9.22 -17.50
CA ARG A 47 9.63 8.30 -16.55
C ARG A 47 10.36 7.18 -17.30
N PRO A 48 11.64 6.92 -16.98
CA PRO A 48 12.26 5.65 -17.31
C PRO A 48 11.40 4.49 -16.82
N VAL A 49 11.38 3.41 -17.59
CA VAL A 49 10.62 2.22 -17.24
C VAL A 49 11.41 1.41 -16.23
N ASP A 50 10.80 1.09 -15.10
CA ASP A 50 11.35 0.22 -14.06
C ASP A 50 11.57 -1.19 -14.66
N CYS A 51 12.73 -1.77 -14.42
CA CYS A 51 13.10 -3.13 -14.82
C CYS A 51 13.34 -4.04 -13.60
N GLY A 52 13.06 -3.54 -12.40
CA GLY A 52 13.29 -4.18 -11.11
C GLY A 52 14.62 -3.78 -10.46
N ASN A 53 14.66 -3.89 -9.12
CA ASN A 53 15.88 -3.75 -8.31
C ASN A 53 16.67 -2.46 -8.55
N GLY A 54 15.98 -1.35 -8.83
CA GLY A 54 16.60 -0.05 -9.03
C GLY A 54 17.28 0.14 -10.38
N HIS A 55 17.03 -0.77 -11.34
CA HIS A 55 17.43 -0.61 -12.73
C HIS A 55 16.25 -0.15 -13.58
N TYR A 56 16.53 0.77 -14.50
CA TYR A 56 15.55 1.37 -15.39
C TYR A 56 16.13 1.45 -16.79
N PHE A 57 15.27 1.44 -17.80
CA PHE A 57 15.69 1.49 -19.19
C PHE A 57 14.93 2.56 -19.98
N ALA A 58 15.61 3.20 -20.92
CA ALA A 58 15.04 4.23 -21.78
C ALA A 58 15.65 4.19 -23.19
N ILE A 59 14.80 4.39 -24.20
CA ILE A 59 15.19 4.50 -25.61
C ILE A 59 14.84 5.90 -26.08
N LEU A 60 15.85 6.71 -26.38
CA LEU A 60 15.67 8.07 -26.89
C LEU A 60 15.20 8.04 -28.35
N VAL A 61 14.19 8.84 -28.66
CA VAL A 61 13.64 9.01 -30.01
C VAL A 61 13.77 10.47 -30.44
N GLY A 62 14.22 10.70 -31.68
CA GLY A 62 14.43 12.05 -32.23
C GLY A 62 15.78 12.69 -31.87
N GLY A 63 16.68 11.94 -31.22
CA GLY A 63 18.03 12.36 -30.89
C GLY A 63 18.78 11.27 -30.09
N ASN A 64 20.09 11.41 -29.97
CA ASN A 64 20.96 10.44 -29.28
C ASN A 64 21.86 11.09 -28.22
N SER A 65 21.58 12.31 -27.78
CA SER A 65 22.40 12.99 -26.76
C SER A 65 21.60 13.24 -25.50
N ILE A 66 22.25 13.06 -24.36
CA ILE A 66 21.67 13.33 -23.05
C ILE A 66 22.58 14.24 -22.25
N ALA A 67 22.00 15.26 -21.62
CA ALA A 67 22.70 16.23 -20.78
C ALA A 67 22.00 16.36 -19.44
N GLU A 68 22.67 16.95 -18.45
CA GLU A 68 22.13 17.11 -17.10
C GLU A 68 20.76 17.81 -17.07
N ARG A 69 20.60 18.86 -17.88
CA ARG A 69 19.32 19.60 -18.01
C ARG A 69 18.14 18.75 -18.50
N ASN A 70 18.41 17.59 -19.11
CA ASN A 70 17.39 16.69 -19.62
C ASN A 70 16.86 15.74 -18.52
N VAL A 71 17.52 15.69 -17.36
CA VAL A 71 17.11 14.86 -16.21
C VAL A 71 16.38 15.73 -15.20
N ILE A 72 15.08 15.52 -15.08
CA ILE A 72 14.19 16.28 -14.19
C ILE A 72 13.90 15.44 -12.95
N LEU A 73 14.31 15.91 -11.78
CA LEU A 73 14.06 15.18 -10.53
C LEU A 73 12.62 15.40 -10.02
N LYS A 74 11.96 14.33 -9.56
CA LYS A 74 10.63 14.40 -8.95
C LYS A 74 10.76 15.07 -7.57
N ARG A 75 10.27 16.31 -7.44
CA ARG A 75 10.25 17.05 -6.16
C ARG A 75 9.39 16.29 -5.13
N GLY A 76 9.90 16.15 -3.90
CA GLY A 76 9.18 15.51 -2.78
C GLY A 76 9.61 14.07 -2.47
N TYR A 77 10.41 13.42 -3.33
CA TYR A 77 11.20 12.26 -2.90
C TYR A 77 12.43 12.78 -2.20
N ASP A 78 12.78 12.18 -1.05
CA ASP A 78 14.03 12.45 -0.35
C ASP A 78 15.18 12.42 -1.34
N TYR A 79 15.69 13.63 -1.59
CA TYR A 79 16.71 14.04 -2.54
C TYR A 79 17.39 12.87 -3.26
N ALA A 80 16.99 12.64 -4.53
CA ALA A 80 17.93 12.11 -5.51
C ALA A 80 19.07 13.13 -5.58
N TYR A 81 20.08 12.94 -4.74
CA TYR A 81 21.30 13.72 -4.74
C TYR A 81 22.09 13.30 -5.97
N THR A 82 21.69 13.79 -7.13
CA THR A 82 22.60 13.84 -8.26
C THR A 82 23.60 14.98 -8.02
N PHE A 83 24.32 15.02 -6.90
CA PHE A 83 25.40 15.98 -6.68
C PHE A 83 26.57 15.38 -5.91
N ASN A 84 26.91 14.12 -6.18
CA ASN A 84 28.26 13.62 -5.97
C ASN A 84 29.06 13.69 -7.28
N PRO A 85 29.34 14.89 -7.83
CA PRO A 85 29.99 15.05 -9.14
C PRO A 85 31.44 14.55 -9.15
N MET A 86 32.01 14.34 -7.96
CA MET A 86 33.36 13.79 -7.82
C MET A 86 33.38 12.27 -8.02
N GLU A 87 32.26 11.59 -7.80
CA GLU A 87 32.13 10.14 -7.96
C GLU A 87 31.42 9.78 -9.28
N TYR A 88 30.36 10.49 -9.64
CA TYR A 88 29.54 10.21 -10.82
C TYR A 88 29.68 11.31 -11.87
N HIS A 89 30.38 10.97 -12.96
CA HIS A 89 30.84 11.90 -14.00
C HIS A 89 29.69 12.50 -14.83
N ARG A 90 29.83 13.78 -15.18
CA ARG A 90 28.95 14.59 -16.05
C ARG A 90 29.76 15.65 -16.82
N PRO A 91 29.26 16.22 -17.94
CA PRO A 91 27.99 15.91 -18.60
C PRO A 91 28.00 14.52 -19.23
N TRP A 92 26.81 13.96 -19.44
CA TRP A 92 26.66 12.83 -20.33
C TRP A 92 26.79 13.29 -21.80
N GLY A 93 26.96 12.33 -22.70
CA GLY A 93 27.23 12.57 -24.11
C GLY A 93 26.24 11.86 -25.02
N GLU A 94 26.75 11.37 -26.14
CA GLU A 94 25.96 10.52 -27.02
C GLU A 94 25.72 9.14 -26.39
N VAL A 95 24.51 8.64 -26.56
CA VAL A 95 24.10 7.30 -26.14
C VAL A 95 24.20 6.36 -27.35
N PRO A 96 24.59 5.09 -27.13
CA PRO A 96 24.68 4.12 -28.21
C PRO A 96 23.29 3.80 -28.80
N ASN A 97 23.29 3.26 -30.01
CA ASN A 97 22.07 2.78 -30.66
C ASN A 97 21.55 1.50 -29.98
N LEU A 98 20.22 1.35 -29.93
CA LEU A 98 19.57 0.09 -29.62
C LEU A 98 19.92 -0.95 -30.69
N VAL A 99 20.31 -2.14 -30.24
CA VAL A 99 20.74 -3.26 -31.08
C VAL A 99 19.57 -4.18 -31.36
N ASN A 100 19.49 -4.65 -32.60
CA ASN A 100 18.62 -5.74 -33.02
C ASN A 100 19.48 -6.89 -33.55
N VAL A 101 19.29 -8.09 -33.01
CA VAL A 101 19.96 -9.32 -33.46
C VAL A 101 18.90 -10.28 -33.98
N ASP A 102 18.87 -10.48 -35.29
CA ASP A 102 17.95 -11.42 -35.97
C ASP A 102 16.46 -11.21 -35.59
N GLY A 103 16.02 -9.96 -35.48
CA GLY A 103 14.66 -9.59 -35.12
C GLY A 103 14.44 -9.43 -33.61
N LEU A 104 15.40 -9.80 -32.76
CA LEU A 104 15.33 -9.63 -31.32
C LEU A 104 15.98 -8.30 -30.89
N TRP A 105 15.16 -7.39 -30.37
CA TRP A 105 15.63 -6.11 -29.83
C TRP A 105 16.25 -6.30 -28.45
N ALA A 106 17.41 -5.69 -28.21
CA ALA A 106 18.17 -5.86 -26.97
C ALA A 106 17.66 -4.98 -25.81
N ILE A 107 16.39 -5.19 -25.47
CA ILE A 107 15.71 -4.67 -24.28
C ILE A 107 15.94 -5.59 -23.07
N PRO A 108 15.68 -5.12 -21.83
CA PRO A 108 15.93 -5.89 -20.60
C PRO A 108 15.31 -7.29 -20.59
N GLU A 109 14.09 -7.47 -21.09
CA GLU A 109 13.41 -8.78 -21.10
C GLU A 109 14.08 -9.79 -22.04
N ASN A 110 14.74 -9.30 -23.08
CA ASN A 110 15.38 -10.13 -24.09
C ASN A 110 16.86 -10.39 -23.78
N GLN A 111 17.46 -9.67 -22.83
CA GLN A 111 18.87 -9.85 -22.46
C GLN A 111 19.27 -11.30 -22.17
N PRO A 112 18.49 -12.10 -21.41
CA PRO A 112 18.84 -13.50 -21.17
C PRO A 112 18.92 -14.38 -22.42
N LEU A 113 18.35 -13.93 -23.54
CA LEU A 113 18.33 -14.63 -24.83
C LEU A 113 19.45 -14.16 -25.77
N LEU A 114 20.19 -13.10 -25.41
CA LEU A 114 21.23 -12.49 -26.21
C LEU A 114 22.63 -12.84 -25.66
N PRO A 115 23.67 -12.87 -26.52
CA PRO A 115 25.04 -12.96 -26.03
C PRO A 115 25.39 -11.83 -25.06
N GLU A 116 26.20 -12.12 -24.05
CA GLU A 116 26.65 -11.11 -23.08
C GLU A 116 27.35 -9.94 -23.79
N GLY A 117 27.05 -8.71 -23.37
CA GLY A 117 27.62 -7.49 -23.95
C GLY A 117 27.02 -7.05 -25.29
N THR A 118 25.93 -7.69 -25.77
CA THR A 118 25.27 -7.33 -27.03
C THR A 118 24.79 -5.87 -27.07
N GLN A 119 24.28 -5.33 -25.95
CA GLN A 119 23.77 -3.97 -25.88
C GLN A 119 24.71 -3.08 -25.05
N PRO A 120 25.53 -2.22 -25.69
CA PRO A 120 26.15 -1.13 -24.96
C PRO A 120 25.08 -0.13 -24.51
N THR A 121 25.21 0.43 -23.31
CA THR A 121 24.32 1.46 -22.77
C THR A 121 25.14 2.62 -22.23
N LEU A 122 24.58 3.83 -22.27
CA LEU A 122 25.04 4.90 -21.40
C LEU A 122 24.28 4.77 -20.08
N GLN A 123 25.00 4.58 -18.97
CA GLN A 123 24.37 4.44 -17.66
C GLN A 123 24.39 5.76 -16.89
N ILE A 124 23.20 6.21 -16.49
CA ILE A 124 23.01 7.31 -15.55
C ILE A 124 22.85 6.72 -14.15
N VAL A 125 23.69 7.17 -13.22
CA VAL A 125 23.59 6.78 -11.81
C VAL A 125 22.94 7.89 -11.01
N LEU A 126 21.81 7.59 -10.37
CA LEU A 126 21.12 8.47 -9.44
C LEU A 126 21.36 7.96 -8.02
N TYR A 127 21.99 8.77 -7.19
CA TYR A 127 22.18 8.45 -5.78
C TYR A 127 20.99 8.97 -4.97
N THR A 128 20.37 8.09 -4.20
CA THR A 128 19.19 8.37 -3.39
C THR A 128 19.51 8.19 -1.92
N ASN A 129 18.84 8.93 -1.04
CA ASN A 129 18.88 8.64 0.40
C ASN A 129 17.81 7.62 0.82
N ASN A 130 17.06 7.09 -0.14
CA ASN A 130 16.01 6.13 0.10
C ASN A 130 16.61 4.76 0.46
N GLY A 131 16.29 4.25 1.64
CA GLY A 131 16.76 2.96 2.16
C GLY A 131 15.92 1.75 1.75
N LYS A 132 14.99 1.87 0.80
CA LYS A 132 14.11 0.76 0.37
C LYS A 132 14.84 -0.37 -0.35
N LEU A 133 15.83 -0.03 -1.18
CA LEU A 133 16.70 -1.02 -1.81
C LEU A 133 17.96 -1.19 -0.99
N SER A 134 18.62 -2.33 -1.18
CA SER A 134 19.91 -2.65 -0.58
C SER A 134 21.01 -1.65 -0.96
N THR A 135 20.84 -0.97 -2.10
CA THR A 135 21.73 0.07 -2.61
C THR A 135 21.02 1.43 -2.65
N LYS A 136 21.82 2.49 -2.54
CA LYS A 136 21.31 3.87 -2.64
C LYS A 136 21.25 4.35 -4.08
N GLU A 137 21.94 3.68 -4.97
CA GLU A 137 22.03 3.94 -6.38
C GLU A 137 20.80 3.42 -7.13
N ARG A 138 20.36 4.18 -8.12
CA ARG A 138 19.46 3.77 -9.20
C ARG A 138 20.18 3.94 -10.51
N TYR A 139 20.03 2.97 -11.40
CA TYR A 139 20.75 2.90 -12.66
C TYR A 139 19.74 3.05 -13.79
N ILE A 140 19.90 4.07 -14.62
CA ILE A 140 19.11 4.24 -15.83
C ILE A 140 20.02 3.95 -17.02
N ASP A 141 19.78 2.85 -17.69
CA ASP A 141 20.46 2.48 -18.93
C ASP A 141 19.75 3.14 -20.11
N VAL A 142 20.49 3.97 -20.85
CA VAL A 142 19.97 4.80 -21.93
C VAL A 142 20.61 4.40 -23.25
N VAL A 143 19.76 4.21 -24.25
CA VAL A 143 20.11 3.98 -25.66
C VAL A 143 19.31 4.91 -26.56
N SER A 144 19.61 4.96 -27.85
CA SER A 144 18.83 5.70 -28.83
C SER A 144 18.23 4.77 -29.88
N LEU A 145 17.04 5.11 -30.37
CA LEU A 145 16.45 4.41 -31.50
C LEU A 145 17.28 4.75 -32.77
N PRO A 146 17.77 3.76 -33.52
CA PRO A 146 18.51 4.03 -34.75
C PRO A 146 17.67 4.88 -35.72
N GLY A 147 18.27 5.91 -36.32
CA GLY A 147 17.53 6.88 -37.15
C GLY A 147 16.84 6.30 -38.40
N ASN A 148 17.15 5.07 -38.78
CA ASN A 148 16.52 4.32 -39.86
C ASN A 148 15.35 3.42 -39.39
N VAL A 149 14.99 3.47 -38.11
CA VAL A 149 13.94 2.64 -37.51
C VAL A 149 12.78 3.53 -37.10
N SER A 150 11.57 3.19 -37.56
CA SER A 150 10.34 3.89 -37.15
C SER A 150 9.82 3.31 -35.83
N SER A 151 9.40 4.16 -34.90
CA SER A 151 8.76 3.73 -33.65
C SER A 151 7.46 2.96 -33.88
N ALA A 152 6.76 3.23 -34.99
CA ALA A 152 5.51 2.56 -35.35
C ALA A 152 5.71 1.08 -35.72
N ASP A 153 6.90 0.71 -36.19
CA ASP A 153 7.22 -0.65 -36.63
C ASP A 153 7.74 -1.52 -35.48
N LEU A 154 7.95 -0.95 -34.29
CA LEU A 154 8.47 -1.65 -33.14
C LEU A 154 7.39 -2.50 -32.44
N PRO A 155 7.74 -3.69 -31.94
CA PRO A 155 6.87 -4.46 -31.07
C PRO A 155 6.46 -3.66 -29.81
N PRO A 156 5.25 -3.90 -29.25
CA PRO A 156 4.79 -3.21 -28.04
C PRO A 156 5.77 -3.28 -26.86
N ASP A 157 6.44 -4.42 -26.68
CA ASP A 157 7.39 -4.64 -25.59
C ASP A 157 8.66 -3.77 -25.72
N VAL A 158 8.98 -3.32 -26.93
CA VAL A 158 10.05 -2.34 -27.16
C VAL A 158 9.50 -0.92 -27.02
N ARG A 159 8.31 -0.66 -27.57
CA ARG A 159 7.71 0.68 -27.57
C ARG A 159 7.53 1.26 -26.17
N LYS A 160 7.28 0.43 -25.16
CA LYS A 160 7.09 0.90 -23.77
C LYS A 160 8.28 1.69 -23.23
N TYR A 161 9.48 1.50 -23.78
CA TYR A 161 10.71 2.18 -23.36
C TYR A 161 11.00 3.49 -24.10
N LEU A 162 10.19 3.86 -25.10
CA LEU A 162 10.47 5.02 -25.94
C LEU A 162 10.21 6.32 -25.19
N ILE A 163 11.14 7.26 -25.31
CA ILE A 163 11.06 8.62 -24.77
C ILE A 163 11.50 9.59 -25.86
N ASN A 164 10.62 10.48 -26.31
CA ASN A 164 11.02 11.51 -27.26
C ASN A 164 11.89 12.55 -26.56
N VAL A 165 12.97 12.98 -27.21
CA VAL A 165 13.88 14.01 -26.67
C VAL A 165 13.22 15.39 -26.58
N ASP A 166 12.05 15.59 -27.21
CA ASP A 166 11.24 16.81 -27.12
C ASP A 166 10.18 16.77 -26.00
N GLY A 167 10.09 15.65 -25.27
CA GLY A 167 9.14 15.44 -24.19
C GLY A 167 7.71 15.11 -24.60
N SER A 168 7.45 14.90 -25.89
CA SER A 168 6.16 14.37 -26.35
C SER A 168 6.06 12.84 -26.18
N ASP A 169 4.84 12.29 -26.25
CA ASP A 169 4.64 10.84 -26.22
C ASP A 169 5.25 10.17 -27.46
N ALA A 170 6.13 9.20 -27.22
CA ALA A 170 6.78 8.42 -28.27
C ALA A 170 5.96 7.19 -28.72
N GLY A 171 4.70 7.09 -28.27
CA GLY A 171 3.83 5.92 -28.49
C GLY A 171 4.00 4.85 -27.42
N ALA A 172 4.63 5.19 -26.30
CA ALA A 172 4.97 4.26 -25.23
C ALA A 172 3.73 3.70 -24.50
N TYR A 173 2.56 4.34 -24.63
CA TYR A 173 1.28 3.89 -24.06
C TYR A 173 0.31 3.29 -25.08
N THR A 174 0.66 3.27 -26.37
CA THR A 174 -0.27 2.78 -27.40
C THR A 174 -0.13 1.27 -27.56
N GLY A 175 -1.09 0.53 -26.99
CA GLY A 175 -1.14 -0.95 -27.09
C GLY A 175 0.04 -1.65 -26.43
N THR A 176 0.76 -0.96 -25.56
CA THR A 176 1.83 -1.50 -24.72
C THR A 176 1.25 -1.91 -23.38
N THR A 177 1.96 -2.78 -22.68
CA THR A 177 1.58 -3.19 -21.33
C THR A 177 2.71 -2.79 -20.39
N VAL A 178 2.42 -1.90 -19.44
CA VAL A 178 3.38 -1.39 -18.45
C VAL A 178 3.17 -2.08 -17.10
N SER A 179 4.13 -1.93 -16.18
CA SER A 179 3.94 -2.37 -14.80
C SER A 179 2.90 -1.53 -14.09
N GLY A 180 2.22 -2.11 -13.10
CA GLY A 180 1.24 -1.40 -12.29
C GLY A 180 0.13 -2.26 -11.71
N TRP A 181 -0.78 -1.59 -11.02
CA TRP A 181 -1.99 -2.20 -10.46
C TRP A 181 -3.02 -2.49 -11.55
N GLU A 182 -3.57 -3.70 -11.53
CA GLU A 182 -4.64 -4.15 -12.43
C GLU A 182 -5.76 -4.82 -11.61
N ILE A 183 -7.00 -4.71 -12.06
CA ILE A 183 -8.13 -5.40 -11.45
C ILE A 183 -8.28 -6.74 -12.18
N GLY A 184 -8.15 -7.85 -11.44
CA GLY A 184 -8.38 -9.18 -12.00
C GLY A 184 -9.86 -9.52 -12.13
N GLU A 185 -10.16 -10.68 -12.71
CA GLU A 185 -11.53 -11.12 -13.05
C GLU A 185 -12.46 -11.22 -11.83
N ASN A 186 -11.91 -11.45 -10.64
CA ASN A 186 -12.64 -11.55 -9.38
C ASN A 186 -12.84 -10.19 -8.68
N GLY A 187 -12.48 -9.08 -9.32
CA GLY A 187 -12.57 -7.73 -8.75
C GLY A 187 -11.47 -7.40 -7.74
N ARG A 188 -10.51 -8.30 -7.48
CA ARG A 188 -9.36 -8.06 -6.61
C ARG A 188 -8.18 -7.54 -7.41
N TYR A 189 -7.36 -6.72 -6.76
CA TYR A 189 -6.17 -6.13 -7.38
C TYR A 189 -5.03 -7.14 -7.52
N ARG A 190 -4.28 -7.05 -8.62
CA ARG A 190 -2.99 -7.70 -8.85
C ARG A 190 -1.97 -6.63 -9.23
N TYR A 191 -0.69 -6.92 -9.08
CA TYR A 191 0.37 -6.02 -9.55
C TYR A 191 1.22 -6.68 -10.61
N ARG A 192 1.24 -6.07 -11.81
CA ARG A 192 2.01 -6.54 -12.96
C ARG A 192 3.42 -5.98 -12.91
N LYS A 193 4.41 -6.86 -13.03
CA LYS A 193 5.83 -6.54 -13.13
C LYS A 193 6.18 -6.08 -14.57
N PRO A 194 7.34 -5.43 -14.75
CA PRO A 194 7.81 -5.00 -16.07
C PRO A 194 7.96 -6.13 -17.10
N ASP A 195 8.37 -7.31 -16.63
CA ASP A 195 8.48 -8.56 -17.40
C ASP A 195 7.13 -9.16 -17.83
N GLY A 196 6.02 -8.52 -17.44
CA GLY A 196 4.65 -8.92 -17.76
C GLY A 196 4.05 -9.99 -16.85
N THR A 197 4.83 -10.57 -15.94
CA THR A 197 4.34 -11.50 -14.91
C THR A 197 3.76 -10.73 -13.72
N PHE A 198 3.13 -11.42 -12.76
CA PHE A 198 2.52 -10.80 -11.58
C PHE A 198 3.34 -11.06 -10.31
N VAL A 199 3.31 -10.12 -9.38
CA VAL A 199 3.80 -10.35 -8.01
C VAL A 199 2.85 -11.31 -7.30
N SER A 200 3.40 -12.32 -6.63
CA SER A 200 2.62 -13.34 -5.92
C SER A 200 3.41 -13.89 -4.74
N ASN A 201 2.70 -14.37 -3.72
CA ASN A 201 3.26 -15.02 -2.54
C ASN A 201 4.30 -14.17 -1.80
N GLY A 202 4.04 -12.88 -1.64
CA GLY A 202 5.03 -11.97 -1.09
C GLY A 202 4.57 -10.54 -0.92
N TRP A 203 5.47 -9.75 -0.33
CA TRP A 203 5.27 -8.32 -0.16
C TRP A 203 5.62 -7.57 -1.43
N LEU A 204 4.84 -6.53 -1.72
CA LEU A 204 5.08 -5.53 -2.74
C LEU A 204 5.25 -4.18 -2.05
N ASN A 205 6.39 -3.52 -2.28
CA ASN A 205 6.59 -2.14 -1.87
C ASN A 205 6.42 -1.24 -3.10
N VAL A 206 5.40 -0.38 -3.10
CA VAL A 206 5.13 0.61 -4.16
C VAL A 206 4.85 1.94 -3.49
N ASP A 207 5.55 3.01 -3.89
CA ASP A 207 5.32 4.37 -3.42
C ASP A 207 5.24 4.51 -1.87
N ASP A 208 6.13 3.80 -1.16
CA ASP A 208 6.26 3.82 0.32
C ASP A 208 5.20 3.02 1.09
N GLU A 209 4.30 2.36 0.36
CA GLU A 209 3.28 1.50 0.93
C GLU A 209 3.60 0.02 0.65
N LEU A 210 3.36 -0.83 1.64
CA LEU A 210 3.58 -2.27 1.58
C LEU A 210 2.25 -3.00 1.44
N TYR A 211 2.16 -3.88 0.46
CA TYR A 211 0.98 -4.68 0.13
C TYR A 211 1.36 -6.15 0.08
N TYR A 212 0.48 -7.05 0.54
CA TYR A 212 0.74 -8.49 0.46
C TYR A 212 -0.07 -9.11 -0.67
N LEU A 213 0.59 -9.84 -1.56
CA LEU A 213 -0.03 -10.58 -2.66
C LEU A 213 -0.09 -12.06 -2.29
N ASP A 214 -1.27 -12.66 -2.36
CA ASP A 214 -1.47 -14.08 -2.10
C ASP A 214 -0.78 -14.98 -3.15
N GLY A 215 -0.87 -16.30 -2.98
CA GLY A 215 -0.25 -17.28 -3.88
C GLY A 215 -0.74 -17.21 -5.33
N GLU A 216 -1.90 -16.61 -5.59
CA GLU A 216 -2.46 -16.41 -6.93
C GLU A 216 -2.11 -15.01 -7.49
N GLY A 217 -1.47 -14.17 -6.68
CA GLY A 217 -1.04 -12.82 -7.02
C GLY A 217 -2.12 -11.76 -6.80
N TYR A 218 -3.13 -12.05 -5.98
CA TYR A 218 -4.15 -11.06 -5.60
C TYR A 218 -3.80 -10.39 -4.27
N MET A 219 -4.01 -9.09 -4.21
CA MET A 219 -3.78 -8.29 -3.00
C MET A 219 -4.71 -8.73 -1.87
N LEU A 220 -4.15 -8.87 -0.68
CA LEU A 220 -4.90 -9.01 0.56
C LEU A 220 -5.38 -7.62 1.04
N SER A 221 -6.58 -7.57 1.62
CA SER A 221 -7.17 -6.34 2.16
C SER A 221 -8.00 -6.65 3.39
N ASP A 222 -7.96 -5.75 4.38
CA ASP A 222 -8.67 -5.83 5.65
C ASP A 222 -8.53 -7.19 6.35
N THR A 223 -7.30 -7.70 6.42
CA THR A 223 -7.02 -9.04 6.94
C THR A 223 -5.60 -9.15 7.52
N ILE A 224 -5.33 -10.27 8.17
CA ILE A 224 -4.00 -10.62 8.67
C ILE A 224 -3.27 -11.44 7.59
N THR A 225 -2.06 -11.00 7.24
CA THR A 225 -1.19 -11.69 6.29
C THR A 225 -0.64 -12.99 6.90
N PRO A 226 -0.17 -13.96 6.10
CA PRO A 226 0.39 -15.22 6.60
C PRO A 226 1.56 -15.07 7.58
N ASP A 227 2.32 -13.97 7.49
CA ASP A 227 3.41 -13.60 8.39
C ASP A 227 2.97 -12.73 9.58
N GLY A 228 1.66 -12.53 9.77
CA GLY A 228 1.09 -11.96 11.00
C GLY A 228 0.97 -10.44 11.03
N PHE A 229 1.05 -9.75 9.89
CA PHE A 229 0.81 -8.31 9.83
C PHE A 229 -0.64 -8.00 9.42
N TYR A 230 -1.19 -6.89 9.89
CA TYR A 230 -2.49 -6.41 9.42
C TYR A 230 -2.30 -5.55 8.16
N VAL A 231 -3.10 -5.83 7.13
CA VAL A 231 -3.31 -4.93 5.98
C VAL A 231 -4.71 -4.33 6.07
N ASN A 232 -4.82 -3.01 5.93
CA ASN A 232 -6.10 -2.30 6.04
C ASN A 232 -7.00 -2.54 4.82
N ALA A 233 -8.17 -1.87 4.76
CA ALA A 233 -9.10 -1.99 3.64
C ALA A 233 -8.52 -1.59 2.27
N SER A 234 -7.49 -0.73 2.23
CA SER A 234 -6.77 -0.40 0.99
C SER A 234 -5.61 -1.37 0.70
N GLY A 235 -5.42 -2.41 1.51
CA GLY A 235 -4.34 -3.40 1.40
C GLY A 235 -2.99 -2.94 1.96
N ALA A 236 -2.92 -1.75 2.57
CA ALA A 236 -1.67 -1.20 3.08
C ALA A 236 -1.32 -1.78 4.45
N LYS A 237 -0.06 -2.22 4.61
CA LYS A 237 0.50 -2.75 5.86
C LYS A 237 0.39 -1.74 7.01
N GLN A 238 -0.12 -2.18 8.14
CA GLN A 238 -0.24 -1.38 9.34
C GLN A 238 0.84 -1.73 10.36
N LYS A 239 1.20 -0.74 11.20
CA LYS A 239 2.16 -0.89 12.31
C LYS A 239 1.52 -1.42 13.60
N TYR A 240 0.21 -1.64 13.58
CA TYR A 240 -0.59 -2.17 14.68
C TYR A 240 -1.36 -3.40 14.22
N LEU A 241 -1.77 -4.21 15.19
CA LEU A 241 -2.67 -5.35 15.00
C LEU A 241 -4.01 -5.03 15.67
N PRO A 242 -5.12 -4.99 14.92
CA PRO A 242 -6.45 -4.91 15.50
C PRO A 242 -6.74 -6.14 16.38
N GLY A 243 -7.59 -5.96 17.39
CA GLY A 243 -8.04 -7.04 18.26
C GLY A 243 -7.77 -6.79 19.75
N TRP A 244 -7.88 -7.87 20.52
CA TRP A 244 -7.80 -7.85 21.97
C TRP A 244 -6.39 -7.59 22.48
N MET A 245 -6.29 -6.77 23.52
CA MET A 245 -5.06 -6.50 24.26
C MET A 245 -5.36 -6.48 25.76
N GLN A 246 -4.48 -7.02 26.58
CA GLN A 246 -4.65 -7.01 28.03
C GLN A 246 -3.45 -6.33 28.71
N ASN A 247 -3.73 -5.54 29.75
CA ASN A 247 -2.72 -5.07 30.68
C ASN A 247 -3.21 -5.25 32.13
N GLU A 248 -2.44 -4.78 33.10
CA GLU A 248 -2.72 -4.92 34.54
C GLU A 248 -4.10 -4.39 34.97
N ARG A 249 -4.63 -3.39 34.25
CA ARG A 249 -5.94 -2.78 34.54
C ARG A 249 -7.11 -3.53 33.90
N GLY A 250 -6.86 -4.31 32.85
CA GLY A 250 -7.89 -5.11 32.18
C GLY A 250 -7.73 -5.18 30.66
N TRP A 251 -8.81 -5.59 30.00
CA TRP A 251 -8.88 -5.77 28.55
C TRP A 251 -9.15 -4.45 27.83
N LYS A 252 -8.48 -4.28 26.70
CA LYS A 252 -8.65 -3.24 25.69
C LYS A 252 -8.87 -3.89 24.33
N TYR A 253 -9.36 -3.11 23.37
CA TYR A 253 -9.48 -3.54 21.98
C TYR A 253 -8.92 -2.48 21.05
N VAL A 254 -8.03 -2.88 20.15
CA VAL A 254 -7.51 -2.04 19.07
C VAL A 254 -8.42 -2.19 17.86
N LEU A 255 -9.06 -1.09 17.46
CA LEU A 255 -9.93 -1.04 16.30
C LEU A 255 -9.11 -1.13 14.99
N LYS A 256 -9.79 -1.43 13.89
CA LYS A 256 -9.17 -1.49 12.54
C LYS A 256 -8.53 -0.19 12.07
N ASN A 257 -8.87 0.94 12.69
CA ASN A 257 -8.24 2.24 12.44
C ASN A 257 -7.02 2.52 13.36
N GLY A 258 -6.63 1.56 14.20
CA GLY A 258 -5.47 1.65 15.09
C GLY A 258 -5.73 2.31 16.44
N TYR A 259 -6.91 2.88 16.66
CA TYR A 259 -7.26 3.47 17.95
C TYR A 259 -7.81 2.43 18.92
N PHE A 260 -7.70 2.69 20.21
CA PHE A 260 -8.41 1.90 21.20
C PHE A 260 -9.92 2.20 21.14
N ALA A 261 -10.74 1.16 21.24
CA ALA A 261 -12.16 1.31 21.50
C ALA A 261 -12.36 2.08 22.81
N ALA A 262 -13.14 3.17 22.79
CA ALA A 262 -13.43 3.97 23.97
C ALA A 262 -14.85 4.54 23.89
N SER A 263 -15.63 4.38 24.97
CA SER A 263 -17.06 4.72 25.04
C SER A 263 -17.89 4.15 23.88
N THR A 264 -17.57 2.92 23.47
CA THR A 264 -18.14 2.28 22.28
C THR A 264 -18.31 0.78 22.47
N TRP A 265 -19.18 0.22 21.66
CA TRP A 265 -19.36 -1.21 21.49
C TRP A 265 -18.39 -1.77 20.44
N VAL A 266 -17.95 -3.01 20.63
CA VAL A 266 -17.16 -3.78 19.66
C VAL A 266 -17.76 -5.17 19.54
N GLU A 267 -17.95 -5.62 18.31
CA GLU A 267 -18.27 -7.01 17.96
C GLU A 267 -16.96 -7.78 17.70
N ASP A 268 -16.81 -8.94 18.31
CA ASP A 268 -15.70 -9.84 18.02
C ASP A 268 -15.99 -10.77 16.83
N GLN A 269 -15.05 -11.67 16.52
CA GLN A 269 -15.18 -12.60 15.40
C GLN A 269 -16.26 -13.67 15.61
N ASP A 270 -16.70 -13.89 16.85
CA ASP A 270 -17.77 -14.82 17.22
C ASP A 270 -19.16 -14.15 17.21
N GLY A 271 -19.25 -12.86 16.88
CA GLY A 271 -20.48 -12.08 16.92
C GLY A 271 -20.88 -11.63 18.34
N LYS A 272 -19.97 -11.71 19.31
CA LYS A 272 -20.22 -11.26 20.68
C LYS A 272 -19.91 -9.78 20.82
N TRP A 273 -20.76 -9.08 21.56
CA TRP A 273 -20.66 -7.64 21.77
C TRP A 273 -20.11 -7.30 23.15
N TYR A 274 -19.16 -6.37 23.17
CA TYR A 274 -18.47 -5.90 24.38
C TYR A 274 -18.48 -4.39 24.44
N TYR A 275 -18.66 -3.84 25.64
CA TYR A 275 -18.63 -2.39 25.86
C TYR A 275 -17.31 -1.93 26.46
N PHE A 276 -16.72 -0.88 25.89
CA PHE A 276 -15.49 -0.25 26.38
C PHE A 276 -15.79 1.12 26.98
N ASP A 277 -15.28 1.37 28.18
CA ASP A 277 -15.43 2.67 28.85
C ASP A 277 -14.60 3.78 28.19
N ILE A 278 -14.70 5.02 28.72
CA ILE A 278 -13.96 6.17 28.21
C ILE A 278 -12.43 6.03 28.34
N GLY A 279 -11.94 5.19 29.26
CA GLY A 279 -10.51 4.85 29.37
C GLY A 279 -10.06 3.76 28.39
N GLY A 280 -11.00 3.24 27.59
CA GLY A 280 -10.83 2.18 26.63
C GLY A 280 -10.67 0.80 27.25
N TYR A 281 -11.25 0.57 28.42
CA TYR A 281 -11.26 -0.72 29.10
C TYR A 281 -12.62 -1.40 28.98
N MET A 282 -12.59 -2.70 28.66
CA MET A 282 -13.77 -3.54 28.61
C MET A 282 -14.46 -3.55 29.98
N ARG A 283 -15.78 -3.42 29.97
CA ARG A 283 -16.61 -3.53 31.18
C ARG A 283 -17.16 -4.94 31.33
N THR A 284 -17.37 -5.33 32.58
CA THR A 284 -17.93 -6.62 33.00
C THR A 284 -18.93 -6.35 34.11
N ASP A 285 -20.05 -7.08 34.14
CA ASP A 285 -21.12 -6.95 35.13
C ASP A 285 -21.53 -5.47 35.32
N TYR A 286 -21.92 -4.83 34.23
CA TYR A 286 -22.04 -3.37 34.14
C TYR A 286 -23.22 -2.92 33.28
N ASP A 287 -24.01 -2.01 33.83
CA ASP A 287 -25.03 -1.25 33.10
C ASP A 287 -24.37 -0.08 32.36
N THR A 288 -24.48 -0.08 31.03
CA THR A 288 -23.88 0.92 30.16
C THR A 288 -24.70 2.22 30.16
N PRO A 289 -24.07 3.38 29.89
CA PRO A 289 -24.77 4.67 29.88
C PRO A 289 -25.91 4.78 28.86
N ASP A 290 -25.88 3.96 27.82
CA ASP A 290 -26.89 3.83 26.76
C ASP A 290 -27.96 2.76 27.07
N GLY A 291 -27.97 2.21 28.29
CA GLY A 291 -29.06 1.39 28.80
C GLY A 291 -29.00 -0.09 28.43
N PHE A 292 -27.82 -0.68 28.26
CA PHE A 292 -27.63 -2.12 28.05
C PHE A 292 -26.79 -2.75 29.17
N HIS A 293 -26.83 -4.08 29.32
CA HIS A 293 -26.09 -4.78 30.38
C HIS A 293 -25.07 -5.76 29.78
N VAL A 294 -23.81 -5.64 30.21
CA VAL A 294 -22.80 -6.66 29.91
C VAL A 294 -22.59 -7.57 31.12
N GLY A 295 -22.55 -8.88 30.87
CA GLY A 295 -22.41 -9.89 31.92
C GLY A 295 -21.00 -9.94 32.55
N PRO A 296 -20.77 -10.88 33.49
CA PRO A 296 -19.48 -11.02 34.18
C PRO A 296 -18.29 -11.37 33.26
N ASP A 297 -18.55 -11.96 32.10
CA ASP A 297 -17.57 -12.23 31.05
C ASP A 297 -17.41 -11.06 30.06
N GLY A 298 -18.15 -9.97 30.26
CA GLY A 298 -18.15 -8.76 29.44
C GLY A 298 -19.03 -8.84 28.20
N VAL A 299 -19.70 -9.97 27.98
CA VAL A 299 -20.56 -10.18 26.81
C VAL A 299 -21.92 -9.55 27.06
N TRP A 300 -22.44 -8.82 26.08
CA TRP A 300 -23.82 -8.36 26.09
C TRP A 300 -24.79 -9.54 26.04
N ASP A 301 -25.77 -9.54 26.93
CA ASP A 301 -26.75 -10.62 27.08
C ASP A 301 -27.88 -10.59 26.02
N GLY A 302 -27.84 -9.63 25.10
CA GLY A 302 -28.85 -9.45 24.05
C GLY A 302 -30.10 -8.68 24.50
N ASN A 303 -30.16 -8.20 25.75
CA ASN A 303 -31.32 -7.52 26.30
C ASN A 303 -31.04 -6.04 26.61
N PRO A 304 -32.03 -5.14 26.47
CA PRO A 304 -31.97 -3.80 27.04
C PRO A 304 -32.12 -3.85 28.57
N THR A 305 -31.48 -2.93 29.28
CA THR A 305 -31.70 -2.75 30.73
C THR A 305 -33.05 -2.10 31.00
N THR A 306 -33.49 -2.20 32.26
CA THR A 306 -34.72 -1.55 32.75
C THR A 306 -34.54 -0.06 33.08
N GLN A 307 -33.37 0.53 32.78
CA GLN A 307 -33.10 1.95 33.05
C GLN A 307 -33.52 2.81 31.85
N THR A 308 -34.56 3.63 32.03
CA THR A 308 -34.96 4.65 31.06
C THR A 308 -33.94 5.80 31.08
N VAL A 309 -33.03 5.85 30.11
CA VAL A 309 -32.13 6.98 29.90
C VAL A 309 -32.42 7.60 28.53
N ASP A 310 -32.40 8.94 28.51
CA ASP A 310 -32.70 9.81 27.37
C ASP A 310 -32.02 9.34 26.07
N THR A 311 -32.84 9.09 25.04
CA THR A 311 -32.56 8.26 23.87
C THR A 311 -31.74 8.97 22.80
N MET A 312 -30.42 9.12 23.01
CA MET A 312 -29.52 9.61 21.94
C MET A 312 -28.19 8.85 21.76
N LYS A 313 -27.92 7.77 22.50
CA LYS A 313 -26.76 6.90 22.21
C LYS A 313 -27.19 5.55 21.64
N LEU A 314 -26.67 5.29 20.44
CA LEU A 314 -26.92 4.11 19.63
C LEU A 314 -26.19 2.90 20.25
N GLY A 315 -26.95 1.81 20.53
CA GLY A 315 -26.44 0.57 21.11
C GLY A 315 -25.65 -0.31 20.12
N PRO A 316 -25.41 -1.59 20.46
CA PRO A 316 -24.72 -2.55 19.59
C PRO A 316 -25.26 -2.55 18.15
N GLY A 317 -24.37 -2.35 17.17
CA GLY A 317 -24.70 -2.44 15.73
C GLY A 317 -25.50 -1.26 15.12
N ALA A 318 -25.78 -0.19 15.87
CA ALA A 318 -26.58 0.91 15.36
C ALA A 318 -25.75 1.95 14.58
N GLN A 319 -26.09 2.16 13.30
CA GLN A 319 -25.46 3.16 12.43
C GLN A 319 -26.06 4.55 12.70
N SER A 320 -25.23 5.59 12.77
CA SER A 320 -25.69 6.98 12.86
C SER A 320 -26.51 7.33 11.62
N GLN A 321 -27.82 7.55 11.78
CA GLN A 321 -28.59 8.23 10.74
C GLN A 321 -28.02 9.64 10.58
N SER A 322 -27.62 9.98 9.36
CA SER A 322 -27.31 11.35 8.99
C SER A 322 -28.60 12.15 9.01
N ASP A 323 -28.74 13.06 9.98
CA ASP A 323 -29.87 14.00 10.04
C ASP A 323 -29.81 14.96 8.84
N ASP A 324 -30.47 14.61 7.75
CA ASP A 324 -30.88 15.56 6.71
C ASP A 324 -32.09 16.34 7.23
N SER A 325 -31.81 17.33 8.09
CA SER A 325 -32.81 18.32 8.50
C SER A 325 -32.93 19.36 7.38
N THR A 326 -33.78 19.06 6.40
CA THR A 326 -34.32 20.06 5.50
C THR A 326 -35.17 21.03 6.33
N LEU A 327 -34.59 22.19 6.65
CA LEU A 327 -35.32 23.36 7.11
C LEU A 327 -36.32 23.75 6.02
N GLU A 328 -37.60 23.45 6.23
CA GLU A 328 -38.69 24.00 5.45
C GLU A 328 -38.66 25.53 5.56
N ALA A 329 -38.26 26.18 4.47
CA ALA A 329 -38.40 27.61 4.30
C ALA A 329 -39.87 27.91 3.95
N ASP A 330 -40.59 28.38 4.97
CA ASP A 330 -41.87 29.05 4.86
C ASP A 330 -41.78 30.17 3.81
N THR A 331 -42.38 29.94 2.64
CA THR A 331 -42.57 30.96 1.60
C THR A 331 -44.05 31.28 1.48
N ALA A 332 -44.45 32.27 2.26
CA ALA A 332 -45.68 33.01 2.03
C ALA A 332 -45.62 33.78 0.69
N ASN A 333 -46.80 33.90 0.07
CA ASN A 333 -47.19 34.74 -1.06
C ASN A 333 -46.83 34.28 -2.49
N THR A 334 -47.82 33.74 -3.19
CA THR A 334 -48.52 34.56 -4.22
C THR A 334 -49.96 34.09 -4.40
N VAL A 335 -50.85 35.09 -4.43
CA VAL A 335 -52.29 35.00 -4.57
C VAL A 335 -52.68 34.55 -5.97
N SER A 336 -53.65 33.65 -6.02
CA SER A 336 -54.39 33.19 -7.20
C SER A 336 -55.14 34.34 -7.88
N ASP A 337 -54.91 34.51 -9.18
CA ASP A 337 -55.82 35.20 -10.08
C ASP A 337 -56.57 34.14 -10.90
N GLU A 338 -57.88 34.02 -10.68
CA GLU A 338 -58.83 33.59 -11.71
C GLU A 338 -60.27 34.00 -11.34
N SER A 339 -60.69 35.12 -11.95
CA SER A 339 -61.87 35.20 -12.84
C SER A 339 -63.24 35.72 -12.32
N VAL A 340 -63.82 36.58 -13.19
CA VAL A 340 -65.25 36.84 -13.48
C VAL A 340 -66.07 37.67 -12.46
N ASN A 341 -66.16 38.99 -12.66
CA ASN A 341 -67.29 39.72 -13.30
C ASN A 341 -67.12 41.24 -13.13
#